data_AF-G0QD76-F1
#
_entry.id   AF-G0QD76-F1
#
_cell.length_a   1.000
_cell.length_b   1.000
_cell.length_c   1.000
_cell.angle_alpha   90.00
_cell.angle_beta   90.00
_cell.angle_gamma   90.00
#
_symmetry.space_group_name_H-M   'P 1'
#
loop_
_entity.id
_entity.type
_entity.pdbx_description
1 polymer ?
#
loop_
_entity_poly.entity_id
_entity_poly.type
_entity_poly.pdbx_seq_one_letter_code
_entity_poly.pdbx_strand_id
1 'polypeptide(L)'
;METDEYFSHVREKTEEAYEVAEQARDQSKDPEQRIDIPVAEDLPEKASSLVVAAKFPELEDTGVAERIRELENEYGKNDERVSFQIGSEIADGRFHDFDDLERACNAGVRVGVSYMTGGITTAPLEGIADVNIRENEDGSDYLSVYYSGPIRSAGGTASAMSVLLADHVRNTVGLDRFKPSDTIVKRYATEVDDYYNRVTAKQYKPEREETEFISEHVPVEVTGGPTRDIEVSNHKDLDRVDTNQIRGGMCLVYLDGLPLKASKIKKRIKSWGEEFGLEHWKWIEDYIDLQEEIHSSGGDEESDGEGDEPDYTASDKFLDSLTAGRPVFAHPGRKGGFRLRYGSSRTNGLAAAAFHPATMEITEGFIATGTQLKVEYPMKGTVSVPCDSIHGPVVRLEDGSVERIDTRDRAKQVVDDVDEILFLGDMLVPYGEFVENGKDLLPSPYVEEWWQKELEEALEGNRQEAG
;
A
#
# COMPACT_ATOMS: atom_id res chain seq x y z
N MET A 1 8.41 21.14 26.36
CA MET A 1 9.66 20.85 25.63
C MET A 1 9.43 21.36 24.23
N GLU A 2 10.23 22.32 23.80
CA GLU A 2 10.18 22.72 22.40
C GLU A 2 10.64 21.53 21.54
N THR A 3 10.12 21.43 20.32
CA THR A 3 10.39 20.30 19.41
C THR A 3 11.89 20.05 19.23
N ASP A 4 12.69 21.11 19.18
CA ASP A 4 14.15 21.03 19.02
C ASP A 4 14.86 20.48 20.26
N GLU A 5 14.39 20.82 21.47
CA GLU A 5 14.91 20.23 22.71
C GLU A 5 14.62 18.73 22.76
N TYR A 6 13.44 18.31 22.29
CA TYR A 6 13.08 16.90 22.22
C TYR A 6 13.99 16.13 21.26
N PHE A 7 14.18 16.62 20.04
CA PHE A 7 15.06 15.95 19.08
C PHE A 7 16.52 15.96 19.51
N SER A 8 16.99 17.04 20.13
CA SER A 8 18.36 17.10 20.68
C SER A 8 18.57 16.03 21.76
N HIS A 9 17.59 15.86 22.66
CA HIS A 9 17.66 14.82 23.69
C HIS A 9 17.67 13.40 23.10
N VAL A 10 16.85 13.14 22.07
CA VAL A 10 16.85 11.84 21.37
C VAL A 10 18.19 11.57 20.68
N ARG A 11 18.79 12.59 20.04
CA ARG A 11 20.08 12.49 19.37
C ARG A 11 21.20 12.15 20.37
N GLU A 12 21.29 12.88 21.48
CA GLU A 12 22.25 12.62 22.56
C GLU A 12 22.14 11.18 23.08
N LYS A 13 20.92 10.70 23.35
CA LYS A 13 20.70 9.32 23.82
C LYS A 13 21.03 8.26 22.77
N THR A 14 20.91 8.60 21.49
CA THR A 14 21.31 7.72 20.39
C THR A 14 22.83 7.64 20.28
N GLU A 15 23.53 8.77 20.36
CA GLU A 15 24.99 8.84 20.34
C GLU A 15 25.60 8.04 21.52
N GLU A 16 25.07 8.20 22.74
CA GLU A 16 25.48 7.39 23.90
C GLU A 16 25.36 5.88 23.64
N ALA A 17 24.32 5.43 22.92
CA ALA A 17 24.14 4.03 22.57
C ALA A 17 25.13 3.56 21.48
N TYR A 18 25.45 4.43 20.51
CA TYR A 18 26.44 4.16 19.47
C TYR A 18 27.84 3.99 20.06
N GLU A 19 28.27 4.86 20.98
CA GLU A 19 29.58 4.74 21.65
C GLU A 19 29.75 3.37 22.34
N VAL A 20 28.70 2.86 22.97
CA VAL A 20 28.71 1.52 23.58
C VAL A 20 28.82 0.42 22.52
N ALA A 21 28.12 0.57 21.40
CA ALA A 21 28.14 -0.40 20.31
C ALA A 21 29.50 -0.42 19.59
N GLU A 22 30.16 0.72 19.38
CA GLU A 22 31.51 0.81 18.82
C GLU A 22 32.52 0.07 19.70
N GLN A 23 32.52 0.34 21.01
CA GLN A 23 33.40 -0.35 21.96
C GLN A 23 33.16 -1.87 22.01
N ALA A 24 31.94 -2.33 21.71
CA ALA A 24 31.64 -3.75 21.59
C ALA A 24 32.20 -4.33 20.28
N ARG A 25 31.99 -3.65 19.15
CA ARG A 25 32.46 -4.07 17.82
C ARG A 25 33.98 -4.12 17.71
N ASP A 26 34.68 -3.19 18.37
CA ASP A 26 36.15 -3.16 18.47
C ASP A 26 36.75 -4.43 19.10
N GLN A 27 35.96 -5.19 19.86
CA GLN A 27 36.41 -6.46 20.44
C GLN A 27 36.50 -7.58 19.41
N SER A 28 36.07 -7.34 18.16
CA SER A 28 36.15 -8.30 17.05
C SER A 28 35.51 -9.65 17.36
N LYS A 29 34.39 -9.64 18.09
CA LYS A 29 33.62 -10.84 18.47
C LYS A 29 32.40 -11.08 17.58
N ASP A 30 32.06 -10.10 16.75
CA ASP A 30 30.92 -10.11 15.83
C ASP A 30 31.41 -10.29 14.37
N PRO A 31 30.50 -10.59 13.41
CA PRO A 31 30.86 -10.79 12.00
C PRO A 31 31.57 -9.59 11.35
N GLU A 32 31.23 -8.37 11.76
CA GLU A 32 31.81 -7.12 11.25
C GLU A 32 32.32 -6.25 12.42
N GLN A 33 33.40 -5.50 12.20
CA GLN A 33 33.98 -4.55 13.18
C GLN A 33 33.37 -3.14 13.09
N ARG A 34 32.23 -3.00 12.40
CA ARG A 34 31.48 -1.74 12.30
C ARG A 34 30.06 -1.94 12.82
N ILE A 35 29.36 -0.83 13.06
CA ILE A 35 27.93 -0.86 13.37
C ILE A 35 27.17 -1.06 12.07
N ASP A 36 26.32 -2.10 12.02
CA ASP A 36 25.58 -2.49 10.81
C ASP A 36 24.27 -1.70 10.61
N ILE A 37 23.85 -0.92 11.61
CA ILE A 37 22.63 -0.11 11.59
C ILE A 37 23.06 1.36 11.54
N PRO A 38 22.97 2.06 10.40
CA PRO A 38 23.28 3.49 10.33
C PRO A 38 22.16 4.35 10.94
N VAL A 39 22.51 5.53 11.47
CA VAL A 39 21.52 6.57 11.82
C VAL A 39 21.21 7.37 10.57
N ALA A 40 19.93 7.69 10.36
CA ALA A 40 19.49 8.59 9.32
C ALA A 40 18.41 9.52 9.88
N GLU A 41 18.53 10.82 9.63
CA GLU A 41 17.67 11.85 10.24
C GLU A 41 16.38 12.08 9.43
N ASP A 42 16.43 11.93 8.12
CA ASP A 42 15.31 12.18 7.22
C ASP A 42 15.12 11.07 6.17
N LEU A 43 14.06 11.20 5.36
CA LEU A 43 13.76 10.25 4.28
C LEU A 43 14.89 10.19 3.23
N PRO A 44 15.42 11.31 2.70
CA PRO A 44 16.55 11.30 1.78
C PRO A 44 17.76 10.47 2.27
N GLU A 45 18.16 10.64 3.53
CA GLU A 45 19.23 9.85 4.14
C GLU A 45 18.82 8.39 4.29
N LYS A 46 17.62 8.09 4.79
CA LYS A 46 17.15 6.69 4.93
C LYS A 46 17.11 5.97 3.59
N ALA A 47 16.56 6.62 2.57
CA ALA A 47 16.38 6.07 1.24
C ALA A 47 17.73 5.74 0.59
N SER A 48 18.69 6.67 0.68
CA SER A 48 20.03 6.47 0.14
C SER A 48 20.85 5.49 0.99
N SER A 49 21.02 5.76 2.29
CA SER A 49 21.88 4.98 3.19
C SER A 49 21.50 3.50 3.28
N LEU A 50 20.21 3.16 3.28
CA LEU A 50 19.75 1.76 3.35
C LEU A 50 20.33 0.91 2.22
N VAL A 51 20.35 1.46 1.01
CA VAL A 51 20.79 0.75 -0.20
C VAL A 51 22.28 0.95 -0.46
N VAL A 52 22.75 2.19 -0.34
CA VAL A 52 24.14 2.58 -0.61
C VAL A 52 25.09 1.86 0.36
N ALA A 53 24.87 1.96 1.68
CA ALA A 53 25.76 1.36 2.67
C ALA A 53 25.77 -0.18 2.63
N ALA A 54 24.70 -0.79 2.13
CA ALA A 54 24.56 -2.24 2.06
C ALA A 54 25.12 -2.85 0.76
N LYS A 55 25.05 -2.14 -0.39
CA LYS A 55 25.32 -2.73 -1.72
C LYS A 55 26.17 -1.88 -2.66
N PHE A 56 26.20 -0.56 -2.47
CA PHE A 56 26.87 0.38 -3.37
C PHE A 56 27.73 1.39 -2.60
N PRO A 57 28.75 0.94 -1.86
CA PRO A 57 29.61 1.82 -1.06
C PRO A 57 30.28 2.92 -1.90
N GLU A 58 30.43 2.71 -3.21
CA GLU A 58 30.92 3.73 -4.15
C GLU A 58 30.03 4.99 -4.26
N LEU A 59 28.77 4.90 -3.83
CA LEU A 59 27.83 6.03 -3.77
C LEU A 59 27.83 6.74 -2.40
N GLU A 60 28.56 6.24 -1.41
CA GLU A 60 28.70 6.92 -0.11
C GLU A 60 29.31 8.31 -0.31
N ASP A 61 28.76 9.31 0.37
CA ASP A 61 29.20 10.71 0.33
C ASP A 61 29.25 11.36 -1.07
N THR A 62 28.54 10.81 -2.07
CA THR A 62 28.52 11.35 -3.44
C THR A 62 27.48 12.47 -3.66
N GLY A 63 26.66 12.79 -2.66
CA GLY A 63 25.64 13.82 -2.75
C GLY A 63 24.23 13.33 -3.11
N VAL A 64 23.99 12.01 -3.09
CA VAL A 64 22.67 11.41 -3.44
C VAL A 64 21.56 11.93 -2.53
N ALA A 65 21.78 11.99 -1.22
CA ALA A 65 20.78 12.46 -0.26
C ALA A 65 20.44 13.95 -0.47
N GLU A 66 21.45 14.79 -0.71
CA GLU A 66 21.30 16.20 -1.05
C GLU A 66 20.48 16.37 -2.33
N ARG A 67 20.78 15.57 -3.35
CA ARG A 67 20.02 15.62 -4.61
C ARG A 67 18.56 15.20 -4.42
N ILE A 68 18.28 14.18 -3.60
CA ILE A 68 16.91 13.81 -3.25
C ILE A 68 16.18 14.99 -2.58
N ARG A 69 16.83 15.73 -1.67
CA ARG A 69 16.24 16.93 -1.03
C ARG A 69 15.94 18.04 -2.04
N GLU A 70 16.81 18.25 -3.03
CA GLU A 70 16.55 19.19 -4.13
C GLU A 70 15.31 18.78 -4.93
N LEU A 71 15.21 17.50 -5.27
CA LEU A 71 14.07 16.94 -5.99
C LEU A 71 12.77 17.00 -5.17
N GLU A 72 12.84 16.81 -3.84
CA GLU A 72 11.68 17.02 -2.95
C GLU A 72 11.20 18.47 -2.95
N ASN A 73 12.10 19.45 -3.08
CA ASN A 73 11.72 20.85 -3.20
C ASN A 73 11.08 21.18 -4.56
N GLU A 74 11.44 20.44 -5.60
CA GLU A 74 10.92 20.59 -6.97
C GLU A 74 9.55 19.91 -7.14
N TYR A 75 9.45 18.63 -6.79
CA TYR A 75 8.27 17.81 -7.04
C TYR A 75 7.33 17.71 -5.83
N GLY A 76 7.86 17.88 -4.62
CA GLY A 76 7.17 17.62 -3.36
C GLY A 76 7.71 16.39 -2.64
N LYS A 77 7.60 16.41 -1.31
CA LYS A 77 8.00 15.28 -0.44
C LYS A 77 7.16 14.05 -0.73
N ASN A 78 7.80 12.87 -0.76
CA ASN A 78 7.19 11.59 -1.09
C ASN A 78 6.58 11.49 -2.50
N ASP A 79 6.89 12.41 -3.41
CA ASP A 79 6.44 12.29 -4.81
C ASP A 79 7.25 11.19 -5.53
N GLU A 80 6.56 10.31 -6.27
CA GLU A 80 7.19 9.20 -7.00
C GLU A 80 8.21 9.71 -8.04
N ARG A 81 8.01 10.90 -8.61
CA ARG A 81 8.93 11.52 -9.59
C ARG A 81 10.34 11.72 -9.04
N VAL A 82 10.47 11.98 -7.73
CA VAL A 82 11.78 12.03 -7.06
C VAL A 82 12.51 10.69 -7.20
N SER A 83 11.80 9.58 -7.04
CA SER A 83 12.34 8.22 -7.19
C SER A 83 12.83 7.94 -8.61
N PHE A 84 12.05 8.39 -9.59
CA PHE A 84 12.35 8.19 -11.01
C PHE A 84 13.57 9.00 -11.41
N GLN A 85 13.59 10.27 -11.04
CA GLN A 85 14.67 11.18 -11.36
C GLN A 85 15.98 10.79 -10.67
N ILE A 86 15.97 10.43 -9.38
CA ILE A 86 17.21 9.99 -8.71
C ILE A 86 17.72 8.67 -9.27
N GLY A 87 16.80 7.74 -9.59
CA GLY A 87 17.17 6.43 -10.15
C GLY A 87 17.84 6.54 -11.51
N SER A 88 17.30 7.37 -12.41
CA SER A 88 17.91 7.60 -13.73
C SER A 88 19.21 8.39 -13.66
N GLU A 89 19.30 9.41 -12.79
CA GLU A 89 20.54 10.17 -12.59
C GLU A 89 21.70 9.29 -12.07
N ILE A 90 21.41 8.32 -11.19
CA ILE A 90 22.40 7.34 -10.74
C ILE A 90 22.82 6.42 -11.89
N ALA A 91 21.86 5.89 -12.65
CA ALA A 91 22.14 4.98 -13.76
C ALA A 91 22.91 5.64 -14.92
N ASP A 92 22.69 6.94 -15.16
CA ASP A 92 23.41 7.76 -16.14
C ASP A 92 24.81 8.21 -15.67
N GLY A 93 25.21 7.81 -14.46
CA GLY A 93 26.56 8.06 -13.94
C GLY A 93 26.79 9.46 -13.36
N ARG A 94 25.73 10.21 -13.02
CA ARG A 94 25.85 11.58 -12.44
C ARG A 94 26.68 11.63 -11.16
N PHE A 95 26.58 10.59 -10.32
CA PHE A 95 27.22 10.52 -9.01
C PHE A 95 28.51 9.72 -8.99
N HIS A 96 28.60 8.71 -9.87
CA HIS A 96 29.74 7.80 -9.97
C HIS A 96 29.79 7.20 -11.37
N ASP A 97 31.00 7.07 -11.92
CA ASP A 97 31.24 6.38 -13.18
C ASP A 97 31.44 4.88 -12.89
N PHE A 98 30.37 4.10 -13.05
CA PHE A 98 30.42 2.67 -12.77
C PHE A 98 31.19 1.93 -13.86
N ASP A 99 32.02 0.96 -13.46
CA ASP A 99 32.74 0.10 -14.41
C ASP A 99 31.80 -0.75 -15.29
N ASP A 100 30.56 -0.94 -14.85
CA ASP A 100 29.56 -1.80 -15.46
C ASP A 100 28.18 -1.14 -15.44
N LEU A 101 27.52 -1.13 -16.60
CA LEU A 101 26.20 -0.51 -16.78
C LEU A 101 25.11 -1.26 -16.00
N GLU A 102 25.25 -2.59 -15.88
CA GLU A 102 24.34 -3.41 -15.08
C GLU A 102 24.38 -2.97 -13.61
N ARG A 103 25.59 -2.77 -13.05
CA ARG A 103 25.77 -2.21 -11.70
C ARG A 103 25.15 -0.81 -11.53
N ALA A 104 25.29 0.08 -12.51
CA ALA A 104 24.69 1.41 -12.49
C ALA A 104 23.14 1.34 -12.46
N CYS A 105 22.55 0.51 -13.33
CA CYS A 105 21.10 0.30 -13.37
C CYS A 105 20.58 -0.31 -12.05
N ASN A 106 21.32 -1.26 -11.49
CA ASN A 106 21.00 -1.91 -10.21
C ASN A 106 20.97 -0.89 -9.06
N ALA A 107 21.96 -0.01 -8.99
CA ALA A 107 22.01 1.08 -8.03
C ALA A 107 20.83 2.05 -8.19
N GLY A 108 20.58 2.52 -9.42
CA GLY A 108 19.51 3.45 -9.73
C GLY A 108 18.12 2.91 -9.38
N VAL A 109 17.82 1.68 -9.80
CA VAL A 109 16.54 1.02 -9.47
C VAL A 109 16.38 0.85 -7.96
N ARG A 110 17.39 0.35 -7.24
CA ARG A 110 17.25 0.11 -5.80
C ARG A 110 17.13 1.40 -5.00
N VAL A 111 17.90 2.45 -5.32
CA VAL A 111 17.78 3.75 -4.62
C VAL A 111 16.41 4.38 -4.88
N GLY A 112 15.91 4.34 -6.11
CA GLY A 112 14.56 4.81 -6.42
C GLY A 112 13.48 4.02 -5.69
N VAL A 113 13.56 2.68 -5.65
CA VAL A 113 12.62 1.85 -4.88
C VAL A 113 12.72 2.11 -3.38
N SER A 114 13.92 2.40 -2.86
CA SER A 114 14.12 2.77 -1.46
C SER A 114 13.38 4.06 -1.12
N TYR A 115 13.50 5.09 -1.96
CA TYR A 115 12.79 6.34 -1.73
C TYR A 115 11.26 6.16 -1.79
N MET A 116 10.70 5.52 -2.82
CA MET A 116 9.24 5.33 -2.92
C MET A 116 8.64 4.47 -1.80
N THR A 117 9.46 3.64 -1.14
CA THR A 117 9.05 2.83 0.01
C THR A 117 9.39 3.47 1.35
N GLY A 118 9.78 4.74 1.36
CA GLY A 118 10.07 5.50 2.57
C GLY A 118 11.40 5.14 3.26
N GLY A 119 12.24 4.33 2.62
CA GLY A 119 13.49 3.83 3.22
C GLY A 119 13.28 2.93 4.44
N ILE A 120 12.07 2.35 4.60
CA ILE A 120 11.68 1.55 5.79
C ILE A 120 11.38 0.08 5.48
N THR A 121 11.30 -0.30 4.20
CA THR A 121 10.99 -1.68 3.79
C THR A 121 12.25 -2.40 3.36
N THR A 122 12.25 -3.73 3.43
CA THR A 122 13.37 -4.54 2.89
C THR A 122 13.27 -4.75 1.38
N ALA A 123 12.21 -4.28 0.72
CA ALA A 123 12.00 -4.47 -0.71
C ALA A 123 13.19 -4.03 -1.60
N PRO A 124 13.85 -2.88 -1.36
CA PRO A 124 15.01 -2.47 -2.15
C PRO A 124 16.22 -3.38 -1.99
N LEU A 125 16.37 -4.06 -0.84
CA LEU A 125 17.53 -4.90 -0.54
C LEU A 125 17.28 -6.37 -0.85
N GLU A 126 16.16 -6.90 -0.36
CA GLU A 126 15.80 -8.31 -0.44
C GLU A 126 14.80 -8.57 -1.55
N GLY A 127 13.83 -7.67 -1.76
CA GLY A 127 12.73 -7.83 -2.72
C GLY A 127 13.19 -7.78 -4.18
N ILE A 128 14.25 -7.02 -4.46
CA ILE A 128 14.99 -7.06 -5.71
C ILE A 128 16.24 -7.90 -5.44
N ALA A 129 16.28 -9.12 -5.98
CA ALA A 129 17.44 -10.00 -5.88
C ALA A 129 18.58 -9.47 -6.76
N ASP A 130 18.27 -9.10 -8.00
CA ASP A 130 19.25 -8.56 -8.95
C ASP A 130 18.60 -7.70 -10.06
N VAL A 131 19.44 -6.95 -10.78
CA VAL A 131 19.07 -6.19 -11.96
C VAL A 131 20.14 -6.42 -13.00
N ASN A 132 19.77 -7.04 -14.13
CA ASN A 132 20.70 -7.53 -15.14
C ASN A 132 20.40 -6.96 -16.52
N ILE A 133 21.41 -6.91 -17.39
CA ILE A 133 21.24 -6.64 -18.82
C ILE A 133 21.27 -7.96 -19.58
N ARG A 134 20.27 -8.21 -20.41
CA ARG A 134 20.12 -9.45 -21.19
C ARG A 134 19.80 -9.13 -22.64
N GLU A 135 19.99 -10.12 -23.51
CA GLU A 135 19.80 -9.96 -24.96
C GLU A 135 18.45 -10.55 -25.44
N ASN A 136 17.76 -9.80 -26.29
CA ASN A 136 16.59 -10.26 -27.05
C ASN A 136 17.04 -11.19 -28.21
N GLU A 137 16.10 -11.90 -28.83
CA GLU A 137 16.41 -12.77 -29.98
C GLU A 137 16.95 -12.00 -31.21
N ASP A 138 16.69 -10.70 -31.30
CA ASP A 138 17.20 -9.83 -32.37
C ASP A 138 18.57 -9.19 -32.05
N GLY A 139 19.19 -9.55 -30.91
CA GLY A 139 20.49 -9.02 -30.49
C GLY A 139 20.43 -7.68 -29.74
N SER A 140 19.23 -7.15 -29.46
CA SER A 140 19.08 -5.93 -28.66
C SER A 140 19.18 -6.19 -27.16
N ASP A 141 19.94 -5.37 -26.45
CA ASP A 141 20.05 -5.43 -24.99
C ASP A 141 18.83 -4.79 -24.32
N TYR A 142 18.34 -5.42 -23.25
CA TYR A 142 17.21 -4.96 -22.45
C TYR A 142 17.46 -5.19 -20.95
N LEU A 143 16.68 -4.52 -20.09
CA LEU A 143 16.80 -4.63 -18.64
C LEU A 143 15.91 -5.74 -18.05
N SER A 144 16.48 -6.56 -17.18
CA SER A 144 15.82 -7.66 -16.47
C SER A 144 15.90 -7.44 -14.95
N VAL A 145 14.77 -7.51 -14.25
CA VAL A 145 14.70 -7.31 -12.80
C VAL A 145 14.29 -8.60 -12.13
N TYR A 146 15.16 -9.13 -11.26
CA TYR A 146 14.93 -10.35 -10.51
C TYR A 146 14.23 -10.02 -9.20
N TYR A 147 12.94 -10.28 -9.13
CA TYR A 147 12.14 -10.11 -7.92
C TYR A 147 12.16 -11.37 -7.05
N SER A 148 12.10 -11.17 -5.74
CA SER A 148 12.00 -12.24 -4.73
C SER A 148 10.73 -12.08 -3.87
N GLY A 149 10.40 -13.08 -3.05
CA GLY A 149 9.21 -13.05 -2.19
C GLY A 149 9.09 -11.81 -1.27
N PRO A 150 10.19 -11.33 -0.64
CA PRO A 150 10.23 -10.08 0.11
C PRO A 150 9.69 -8.82 -0.59
N ILE A 151 9.55 -8.80 -1.93
CA ILE A 151 8.92 -7.66 -2.65
C ILE A 151 7.50 -7.36 -2.13
N ARG A 152 6.82 -8.34 -1.54
CA ARG A 152 5.52 -8.15 -0.88
C ARG A 152 5.54 -7.03 0.17
N SER A 153 6.67 -6.80 0.84
CA SER A 153 6.82 -5.78 1.88
C SER A 153 6.71 -4.35 1.34
N ALA A 154 7.00 -4.13 0.06
CA ALA A 154 6.82 -2.83 -0.61
C ALA A 154 5.33 -2.46 -0.77
N GLY A 155 4.44 -3.46 -0.77
CA GLY A 155 3.04 -3.31 -1.17
C GLY A 155 2.87 -3.24 -2.69
N GLY A 156 1.62 -3.41 -3.14
CA GLY A 156 1.31 -3.52 -4.57
C GLY A 156 1.70 -2.30 -5.40
N THR A 157 1.52 -1.09 -4.86
CA THR A 157 1.86 0.15 -5.57
C THR A 157 3.36 0.28 -5.81
N ALA A 158 4.20 0.18 -4.77
CA ALA A 158 5.65 0.28 -4.96
C ALA A 158 6.20 -0.89 -5.80
N SER A 159 5.62 -2.09 -5.69
CA SER A 159 5.95 -3.21 -6.57
C SER A 159 5.68 -2.88 -8.04
N ALA A 160 4.51 -2.34 -8.38
CA ALA A 160 4.19 -1.93 -9.74
C ALA A 160 5.08 -0.77 -10.23
N MET A 161 5.25 0.26 -9.40
CA MET A 161 6.08 1.43 -9.74
C MET A 161 7.56 1.08 -9.88
N SER A 162 8.06 0.03 -9.22
CA SER A 162 9.43 -0.45 -9.45
C SER A 162 9.65 -0.97 -10.87
N VAL A 163 8.62 -1.50 -11.54
CA VAL A 163 8.69 -1.95 -12.94
C VAL A 163 8.76 -0.74 -13.87
N LEU A 164 7.91 0.28 -13.62
CA LEU A 164 7.94 1.54 -14.38
C LEU A 164 9.26 2.30 -14.17
N LEU A 165 9.80 2.28 -12.96
CA LEU A 165 11.12 2.86 -12.65
C LEU A 165 12.22 2.15 -13.43
N ALA A 166 12.21 0.82 -13.46
CA ALA A 166 13.18 0.05 -14.23
C ALA A 166 13.07 0.35 -15.74
N ASP A 167 11.86 0.56 -16.25
CA ASP A 167 11.64 0.98 -17.63
C ASP A 167 12.13 2.42 -17.90
N HIS A 168 11.95 3.34 -16.95
CA HIS A 168 12.53 4.67 -17.08
C HIS A 168 14.06 4.60 -17.10
N VAL A 169 14.67 3.86 -16.16
CA VAL A 169 16.12 3.66 -16.07
C VAL A 169 16.68 3.07 -17.36
N ARG A 170 16.08 1.98 -17.90
CA ARG A 170 16.56 1.36 -19.13
C ARG A 170 16.49 2.32 -20.32
N ASN A 171 15.45 3.16 -20.37
CA ASN A 171 15.31 4.16 -21.44
C ASN A 171 16.39 5.24 -21.34
N THR A 172 16.70 5.72 -20.12
CA THR A 172 17.78 6.69 -19.88
C THR A 172 19.13 6.18 -20.39
N VAL A 173 19.46 4.93 -20.11
CA VAL A 173 20.75 4.34 -20.52
C VAL A 173 20.74 3.77 -21.95
N GLY A 174 19.65 3.94 -22.70
CA GLY A 174 19.57 3.57 -24.12
C GLY A 174 19.37 2.07 -24.39
N LEU A 175 18.86 1.31 -23.43
CA LEU A 175 18.49 -0.10 -23.62
C LEU A 175 17.13 -0.23 -24.32
N ASP A 176 16.99 -1.26 -25.15
CA ASP A 176 15.75 -1.59 -25.84
C ASP A 176 14.73 -2.22 -24.87
N ARG A 177 13.49 -2.37 -25.35
CA ARG A 177 12.44 -3.08 -24.61
C ARG A 177 12.66 -4.58 -24.65
N PHE A 178 12.21 -5.26 -23.60
CA PHE A 178 12.04 -6.69 -23.56
C PHE A 178 11.02 -7.15 -24.62
N LYS A 179 11.36 -8.19 -25.38
CA LYS A 179 10.52 -8.77 -26.44
C LYS A 179 10.29 -10.25 -26.16
N PRO A 180 9.31 -10.61 -25.29
CA PRO A 180 9.07 -12.00 -24.92
C PRO A 180 8.53 -12.81 -26.10
N SER A 181 8.92 -14.09 -26.18
CA SER A 181 8.26 -15.03 -27.09
C SER A 181 6.91 -15.49 -26.52
N ASP A 182 6.01 -15.95 -27.37
CA ASP A 182 4.70 -16.51 -26.97
C ASP A 182 4.81 -17.62 -25.90
N THR A 183 5.88 -18.41 -25.95
CA THR A 183 6.14 -19.45 -24.92
C THR A 183 6.46 -18.82 -23.55
N ILE A 184 7.18 -17.71 -23.53
CA ILE A 184 7.49 -16.98 -22.29
C ILE A 184 6.23 -16.31 -21.74
N VAL A 185 5.41 -15.68 -22.57
CA VAL A 185 4.11 -15.11 -22.18
C VAL A 185 3.22 -16.17 -21.54
N LYS A 186 3.08 -17.34 -22.19
CA LYS A 186 2.31 -18.47 -21.65
C LYS A 186 2.90 -19.07 -20.38
N ARG A 187 4.22 -19.02 -20.22
CA ARG A 187 4.91 -19.41 -18.99
C ARG A 187 4.53 -18.49 -17.82
N TYR A 188 4.48 -17.17 -18.03
CA TYR A 188 4.09 -16.20 -17.01
C TYR A 188 2.65 -16.45 -16.55
N ALA A 189 1.72 -16.57 -17.49
CA ALA A 189 0.32 -16.83 -17.19
C ALA A 189 0.09 -18.15 -16.43
N THR A 190 0.85 -19.19 -16.79
CA THR A 190 0.81 -20.48 -16.09
C THR A 190 1.38 -20.40 -14.68
N GLU A 191 2.52 -19.72 -14.49
CA GLU A 191 3.12 -19.54 -13.17
C GLU A 191 2.25 -18.71 -12.22
N VAL A 192 1.60 -17.67 -12.73
CA VAL A 192 0.70 -16.80 -11.94
C VAL A 192 -0.51 -17.59 -11.43
N ASP A 193 -1.16 -18.38 -12.29
CA ASP A 193 -2.29 -19.23 -11.89
C ASP A 193 -1.84 -20.34 -10.93
N ASP A 194 -0.70 -20.99 -11.19
CA ASP A 194 -0.11 -21.98 -10.28
C ASP A 194 0.19 -21.38 -8.91
N TYR A 195 0.78 -20.18 -8.86
CA TYR A 195 1.10 -19.52 -7.60
C TYR A 195 -0.16 -19.17 -6.81
N TYR A 196 -1.18 -18.61 -7.46
CA TYR A 196 -2.44 -18.26 -6.81
C TYR A 196 -3.13 -19.49 -6.22
N ASN A 197 -3.27 -20.56 -7.02
CA ASN A 197 -4.04 -21.74 -6.64
C ASN A 197 -3.29 -22.67 -5.68
N ARG A 198 -1.95 -22.75 -5.77
CA ARG A 198 -1.15 -23.77 -5.08
C ARG A 198 -0.25 -23.21 -3.99
N VAL A 199 -0.05 -21.89 -3.92
CA VAL A 199 0.84 -21.27 -2.94
C VAL A 199 0.08 -20.35 -1.99
N THR A 200 -0.58 -19.31 -2.50
CA THR A 200 -1.35 -18.39 -1.66
C THR A 200 -2.32 -17.57 -2.49
N ALA A 201 -3.56 -17.50 -2.02
CA ALA A 201 -4.53 -16.53 -2.54
C ALA A 201 -4.01 -15.09 -2.35
N LYS A 202 -4.38 -14.21 -3.28
CA LYS A 202 -4.01 -12.80 -3.35
C LYS A 202 -5.23 -11.91 -3.44
N GLN A 203 -5.02 -10.59 -3.30
CA GLN A 203 -6.12 -9.63 -3.35
C GLN A 203 -6.73 -9.58 -4.74
N TYR A 204 -5.90 -9.79 -5.76
CA TYR A 204 -6.31 -9.88 -7.14
C TYR A 204 -5.85 -11.19 -7.78
N LYS A 205 -6.72 -11.80 -8.57
CA LYS A 205 -6.39 -12.91 -9.46
C LYS A 205 -6.67 -12.44 -10.89
N PRO A 206 -5.66 -12.09 -11.68
CA PRO A 206 -5.86 -11.86 -13.09
C PRO A 206 -6.26 -13.18 -13.75
N GLU A 207 -7.17 -13.09 -14.71
CA GLU A 207 -7.40 -14.19 -15.64
C GLU A 207 -6.16 -14.41 -16.52
N ARG A 208 -6.13 -15.56 -17.20
CA ARG A 208 -4.98 -15.94 -18.03
C ARG A 208 -4.71 -14.88 -19.12
N GLU A 209 -5.78 -14.43 -19.78
CA GLU A 209 -5.73 -13.41 -20.83
C GLU A 209 -5.18 -12.08 -20.33
N GLU A 210 -5.54 -11.66 -19.12
CA GLU A 210 -4.99 -10.46 -18.47
C GLU A 210 -3.48 -10.57 -18.24
N THR A 211 -3.02 -11.72 -17.76
CA THR A 211 -1.59 -11.93 -17.49
C THR A 211 -0.79 -11.97 -18.79
N GLU A 212 -1.34 -12.61 -19.83
CA GLU A 212 -0.71 -12.66 -21.16
C GLU A 212 -0.61 -11.24 -21.75
N PHE A 213 -1.69 -10.45 -21.68
CA PHE A 213 -1.71 -9.06 -22.14
C PHE A 213 -0.62 -8.21 -21.47
N ILE A 214 -0.54 -8.21 -20.13
CA ILE A 214 0.50 -7.46 -19.41
C ILE A 214 1.89 -7.96 -19.79
N SER A 215 2.08 -9.27 -19.89
CA SER A 215 3.39 -9.87 -20.19
C SER A 215 3.92 -9.48 -21.58
N GLU A 216 3.05 -9.27 -22.56
CA GLU A 216 3.42 -8.83 -23.91
C GLU A 216 3.83 -7.36 -23.98
N HIS A 217 3.33 -6.52 -23.06
CA HIS A 217 3.46 -5.07 -23.15
C HIS A 217 4.45 -4.46 -22.15
N VAL A 218 4.79 -5.16 -21.07
CA VAL A 218 5.79 -4.69 -20.11
C VAL A 218 7.19 -4.67 -20.76
N PRO A 219 7.87 -3.51 -20.81
CA PRO A 219 9.11 -3.32 -21.58
C PRO A 219 10.38 -3.79 -20.86
N VAL A 220 10.28 -4.29 -19.64
CA VAL A 220 11.39 -4.87 -18.87
C VAL A 220 11.06 -6.31 -18.50
N GLU A 221 12.05 -7.19 -18.42
CA GLU A 221 11.79 -8.56 -17.99
C GLU A 221 11.62 -8.60 -16.47
N VAL A 222 10.40 -8.84 -16.01
CA VAL A 222 10.10 -9.10 -14.59
C VAL A 222 10.31 -10.59 -14.33
N THR A 223 11.44 -10.96 -13.74
CA THR A 223 11.82 -12.36 -13.48
C THR A 223 12.19 -12.56 -12.01
N GLY A 224 12.90 -13.63 -11.67
CA GLY A 224 13.33 -13.90 -10.30
C GLY A 224 13.75 -15.34 -10.06
N GLY A 225 14.37 -15.58 -8.91
CA GLY A 225 14.67 -16.92 -8.44
C GLY A 225 13.43 -17.66 -7.93
N PRO A 226 13.51 -18.99 -7.76
CA PRO A 226 12.44 -19.78 -7.20
C PRO A 226 12.21 -19.43 -5.73
N THR A 227 10.95 -19.30 -5.32
CA THR A 227 10.60 -18.98 -3.91
C THR A 227 10.11 -20.18 -3.11
N ARG A 228 9.76 -21.27 -3.80
CA ARG A 228 9.25 -22.52 -3.25
C ARG A 228 9.73 -23.69 -4.11
N ASP A 229 9.84 -24.85 -3.49
CA ASP A 229 10.13 -26.11 -4.19
C ASP A 229 8.85 -26.69 -4.81
N ILE A 230 8.26 -25.93 -5.74
CA ILE A 230 7.04 -26.29 -6.47
C ILE A 230 7.29 -25.98 -7.94
N GLU A 231 7.22 -27.01 -8.77
CA GLU A 231 7.33 -26.84 -10.22
C GLU A 231 6.09 -26.21 -10.84
N VAL A 232 6.34 -25.40 -11.88
CA VAL A 232 5.29 -24.93 -12.80
C VAL A 232 4.62 -26.13 -13.47
N SER A 233 3.32 -26.02 -13.71
CA SER A 233 2.52 -27.07 -14.34
C SER A 233 2.82 -27.28 -15.83
N ASN A 234 3.28 -26.23 -16.55
CA ASN A 234 3.60 -26.29 -17.97
C ASN A 234 4.71 -25.29 -18.38
N HIS A 235 5.21 -25.37 -19.62
CA HIS A 235 6.26 -24.50 -20.19
C HIS A 235 7.60 -24.57 -19.45
N LYS A 236 8.10 -25.80 -19.25
CA LYS A 236 9.39 -26.09 -18.58
C LYS A 236 10.56 -26.01 -19.56
N ASP A 237 11.77 -25.96 -19.01
CA ASP A 237 13.05 -26.07 -19.71
C ASP A 237 13.23 -24.99 -20.79
N LEU A 238 12.94 -23.73 -20.41
CA LEU A 238 13.07 -22.57 -21.30
C LEU A 238 14.44 -21.92 -21.08
N ASP A 239 15.20 -21.71 -22.15
CA ASP A 239 16.55 -21.12 -22.08
C ASP A 239 16.58 -19.74 -21.39
N ARG A 240 15.50 -18.97 -21.50
CA ARG A 240 15.39 -17.63 -20.88
C ARG A 240 15.07 -17.68 -19.38
N VAL A 241 14.54 -18.78 -18.86
CA VAL A 241 14.09 -18.91 -17.46
C VAL A 241 14.96 -19.92 -16.72
N ASP A 242 15.76 -19.45 -15.76
CA ASP A 242 16.78 -20.26 -15.06
C ASP A 242 16.22 -21.37 -14.17
N THR A 243 14.90 -21.54 -14.09
CA THR A 243 14.25 -22.52 -13.22
C THR A 243 12.91 -23.03 -13.77
N ASN A 244 12.57 -24.27 -13.40
CA ASN A 244 11.24 -24.86 -13.59
C ASN A 244 10.32 -24.70 -12.36
N GLN A 245 10.82 -24.10 -11.29
CA GLN A 245 10.04 -23.81 -10.09
C GLN A 245 9.34 -22.45 -10.20
N ILE A 246 8.30 -22.26 -9.39
CA ILE A 246 7.51 -21.02 -9.36
C ILE A 246 8.33 -19.84 -8.81
N ARG A 247 8.42 -18.77 -9.61
CA ARG A 247 9.10 -17.52 -9.29
C ARG A 247 8.16 -16.57 -8.54
N GLY A 248 7.98 -16.81 -7.24
CA GLY A 248 6.97 -16.11 -6.44
C GLY A 248 7.15 -14.58 -6.38
N GLY A 249 8.38 -14.06 -6.51
CA GLY A 249 8.61 -12.61 -6.63
C GLY A 249 7.97 -12.04 -7.89
N MET A 250 8.24 -12.66 -9.06
CA MET A 250 7.57 -12.34 -10.32
C MET A 250 6.05 -12.46 -10.20
N CYS A 251 5.55 -13.57 -9.63
CA CYS A 251 4.10 -13.77 -9.48
C CYS A 251 3.45 -12.65 -8.65
N LEU A 252 4.11 -12.16 -7.58
CA LEU A 252 3.57 -11.06 -6.77
C LEU A 252 3.43 -9.76 -7.59
N VAL A 253 4.38 -9.47 -8.46
CA VAL A 253 4.32 -8.32 -9.38
C VAL A 253 3.16 -8.46 -10.37
N TYR A 254 2.92 -9.68 -10.88
CA TYR A 254 1.80 -10.02 -11.77
C TYR A 254 0.49 -10.40 -11.04
N LEU A 255 0.37 -10.12 -9.75
CA LEU A 255 -0.85 -10.35 -8.96
C LEU A 255 -1.30 -9.03 -8.33
N ASP A 256 -0.78 -8.72 -7.15
CA ASP A 256 -1.15 -7.52 -6.39
C ASP A 256 -0.41 -6.25 -6.88
N GLY A 257 0.52 -6.41 -7.82
CA GLY A 257 1.32 -5.34 -8.45
C GLY A 257 0.63 -4.73 -9.68
N LEU A 258 1.17 -5.01 -10.87
CA LEU A 258 0.74 -4.42 -12.14
C LEU A 258 -0.78 -4.54 -12.38
N PRO A 259 -1.40 -5.74 -12.28
CA PRO A 259 -2.83 -5.88 -12.58
C PRO A 259 -3.70 -5.08 -11.59
N LEU A 260 -3.54 -5.33 -10.29
CA LEU A 260 -4.33 -4.67 -9.24
C LEU A 260 -4.12 -3.15 -9.18
N LYS A 261 -2.98 -2.64 -9.68
CA LYS A 261 -2.64 -1.20 -9.63
C LYS A 261 -2.76 -0.50 -10.98
N ALA A 262 -3.35 -1.13 -11.99
CA ALA A 262 -3.50 -0.55 -13.32
C ALA A 262 -4.14 0.84 -13.33
N SER A 263 -5.24 1.06 -12.60
CA SER A 263 -5.90 2.38 -12.54
C SER A 263 -4.99 3.46 -11.93
N LYS A 264 -4.12 3.08 -10.99
CA LYS A 264 -3.13 4.00 -10.39
C LYS A 264 -2.00 4.29 -11.38
N ILE A 265 -1.54 3.28 -12.12
CA ILE A 265 -0.58 3.43 -13.23
C ILE A 265 -1.15 4.39 -14.29
N LYS A 266 -2.38 4.17 -14.76
CA LYS A 266 -3.08 5.07 -15.71
C LYS A 266 -3.07 6.53 -15.25
N LYS A 267 -3.36 6.78 -13.97
CA LYS A 267 -3.28 8.13 -13.38
C LYS A 267 -1.87 8.73 -13.47
N ARG A 268 -0.81 7.93 -13.24
CA ARG A 268 0.58 8.39 -13.35
C ARG A 268 1.01 8.67 -14.78
N ILE A 269 0.69 7.75 -15.70
CA ILE A 269 0.98 7.92 -17.13
C ILE A 269 0.32 9.20 -17.65
N LYS A 270 -0.92 9.50 -17.26
CA LYS A 270 -1.60 10.76 -17.62
C LYS A 270 -1.00 12.00 -16.95
N SER A 271 -0.58 11.88 -15.69
CA SER A 271 -0.13 13.03 -14.91
C SER A 271 1.29 13.49 -15.24
N TRP A 272 2.21 12.54 -15.42
CA TRP A 272 3.64 12.85 -15.58
C TRP A 272 4.39 11.82 -16.43
N GLY A 273 3.70 10.85 -17.06
CA GLY A 273 4.37 9.81 -17.85
C GLY A 273 5.22 10.34 -19.01
N GLU A 274 4.79 11.44 -19.65
CA GLU A 274 5.54 12.10 -20.73
C GLU A 274 6.89 12.67 -20.25
N GLU A 275 6.93 13.24 -19.05
CA GLU A 275 8.17 13.78 -18.46
C GLU A 275 9.25 12.70 -18.28
N PHE A 276 8.83 11.45 -18.07
CA PHE A 276 9.71 10.31 -17.79
C PHE A 276 9.80 9.30 -18.95
N GLY A 277 9.32 9.65 -20.16
CA GLY A 277 9.43 8.77 -21.34
C GLY A 277 8.58 7.49 -21.29
N LEU A 278 7.47 7.53 -20.54
CA LEU A 278 6.58 6.41 -20.29
C LEU A 278 5.31 6.45 -21.17
N GLU A 279 5.28 7.25 -22.24
CA GLU A 279 4.09 7.41 -23.11
C GLU A 279 3.69 6.11 -23.80
N HIS A 280 4.64 5.19 -23.95
CA HIS A 280 4.41 3.87 -24.51
C HIS A 280 3.60 2.95 -23.57
N TRP A 281 3.40 3.32 -22.30
CA TRP A 281 2.51 2.62 -21.36
C TRP A 281 1.02 2.92 -21.57
N LYS A 282 0.63 3.64 -22.63
CA LYS A 282 -0.78 3.89 -22.97
C LYS A 282 -1.63 2.62 -23.10
N TRP A 283 -1.01 1.47 -23.38
CA TRP A 283 -1.65 0.16 -23.37
C TRP A 283 -2.33 -0.18 -22.03
N ILE A 284 -1.97 0.49 -20.92
CA ILE A 284 -2.62 0.28 -19.63
C ILE A 284 -4.12 0.65 -19.67
N GLU A 285 -4.52 1.55 -20.58
CA GLU A 285 -5.94 1.84 -20.82
C GLU A 285 -6.64 0.64 -21.45
N ASP A 286 -6.05 0.07 -22.50
CA ASP A 286 -6.57 -1.15 -23.15
C ASP A 286 -6.62 -2.34 -22.17
N TYR A 287 -5.67 -2.44 -21.24
CA TYR A 287 -5.69 -3.45 -20.17
C TYR A 287 -6.87 -3.26 -19.21
N ILE A 288 -7.17 -2.02 -18.82
CA ILE A 288 -8.31 -1.72 -17.93
C ILE A 288 -9.62 -2.05 -18.63
N ASP A 289 -9.74 -1.72 -19.93
CA ASP A 289 -10.92 -2.07 -20.72
C ASP A 289 -11.07 -3.60 -20.82
N LEU A 290 -9.98 -4.34 -21.05
CA LEU A 290 -9.97 -5.81 -21.03
C LEU A 290 -10.38 -6.37 -19.66
N GLN A 291 -9.86 -5.80 -18.59
CA GLN A 291 -10.18 -6.17 -17.22
C GLN A 291 -11.68 -5.97 -16.96
N GLU A 292 -12.24 -4.83 -17.35
CA GLU A 292 -13.66 -4.56 -17.27
C GLU A 292 -14.44 -5.57 -18.12
N GLU A 293 -14.09 -5.85 -19.37
CA GLU A 293 -14.80 -6.82 -20.22
C GLU A 293 -14.86 -8.23 -19.60
N ILE A 294 -13.75 -8.70 -19.03
CA ILE A 294 -13.66 -10.03 -18.39
C ILE A 294 -14.54 -10.07 -17.13
N HIS A 295 -14.38 -9.08 -16.24
CA HIS A 295 -15.00 -9.10 -14.92
C HIS A 295 -16.43 -8.55 -14.89
N SER A 296 -16.86 -7.75 -15.89
CA SER A 296 -18.25 -7.28 -16.04
C SER A 296 -19.24 -8.40 -16.31
N SER A 297 -18.77 -9.60 -16.65
CA SER A 297 -19.61 -10.79 -16.79
C SER A 297 -19.89 -11.51 -15.46
N GLY A 298 -19.31 -11.05 -14.34
CA GLY A 298 -19.62 -11.44 -12.96
C GLY A 298 -19.74 -10.20 -12.08
N GLY A 299 -20.98 -9.72 -11.90
CA GLY A 299 -21.29 -8.41 -11.32
C GLY A 299 -20.46 -7.99 -10.11
N ASP A 300 -19.72 -6.89 -10.28
CA ASP A 300 -19.28 -5.98 -9.24
C ASP A 300 -18.77 -4.70 -9.93
N GLU A 301 -19.71 -3.83 -10.29
CA GLU A 301 -19.42 -2.47 -10.78
C GLU A 301 -18.76 -1.66 -9.64
N GLU A 302 -17.53 -1.19 -9.84
CA GLU A 302 -17.20 0.18 -9.45
C GLU A 302 -17.53 1.05 -10.67
N SER A 303 -18.81 1.40 -10.83
CA SER A 303 -19.24 2.38 -11.82
C SER A 303 -18.97 3.79 -11.29
N ASP A 304 -18.02 4.50 -11.91
CA ASP A 304 -18.01 5.96 -11.89
C ASP A 304 -19.18 6.44 -12.76
N GLY A 305 -20.38 6.47 -12.18
CA GLY A 305 -21.59 7.01 -12.81
C GLY A 305 -21.68 8.52 -12.62
N GLU A 306 -21.65 9.28 -13.72
CA GLU A 306 -22.01 10.71 -13.74
C GLU A 306 -23.50 10.89 -13.38
N GLY A 307 -23.79 11.07 -12.09
CA GLY A 307 -25.10 11.46 -11.55
C GLY A 307 -24.95 12.18 -10.21
N ASP A 308 -25.76 13.22 -9.96
CA ASP A 308 -25.72 14.09 -8.76
C ASP A 308 -26.15 13.38 -7.43
N GLU A 309 -26.23 12.05 -7.38
CA GLU A 309 -26.48 11.28 -6.15
C GLU A 309 -25.25 10.41 -5.82
N PRO A 310 -24.77 10.40 -4.56
CA PRO A 310 -23.61 9.60 -4.18
C PRO A 310 -23.90 8.11 -4.40
N ASP A 311 -23.11 7.46 -5.26
CA ASP A 311 -23.25 6.05 -5.63
C ASP A 311 -22.73 5.15 -4.49
N TYR A 312 -23.59 4.90 -3.50
CA TYR A 312 -23.35 3.87 -2.50
C TYR A 312 -24.05 2.58 -2.91
N THR A 313 -23.27 1.68 -3.49
CA THR A 313 -23.69 0.30 -3.72
C THR A 313 -23.14 -0.59 -2.61
N ALA A 314 -24.04 -1.29 -1.92
CA ALA A 314 -23.66 -2.15 -0.82
C ALA A 314 -22.82 -3.34 -1.31
N SER A 315 -21.74 -3.67 -0.60
CA SER A 315 -20.77 -4.69 -1.04
C SER A 315 -20.59 -5.84 -0.05
N ASP A 316 -20.75 -7.07 -0.54
CA ASP A 316 -20.53 -8.30 0.24
C ASP A 316 -19.06 -8.71 0.35
N LYS A 317 -18.12 -8.01 -0.32
CA LYS A 317 -16.69 -8.41 -0.44
C LYS A 317 -16.00 -8.67 0.90
N PHE A 318 -16.41 -8.00 1.99
CA PHE A 318 -15.81 -8.25 3.31
C PHE A 318 -16.19 -9.62 3.90
N LEU A 319 -17.26 -10.25 3.41
CA LEU A 319 -17.76 -11.56 3.82
C LEU A 319 -17.05 -12.73 3.12
N ASP A 320 -16.49 -12.54 1.92
CA ASP A 320 -15.86 -13.62 1.12
C ASP A 320 -14.68 -14.31 1.82
N SER A 321 -14.09 -13.63 2.80
CA SER A 321 -12.91 -14.09 3.54
C SER A 321 -13.23 -14.42 5.01
N LEU A 322 -14.50 -14.72 5.30
CA LEU A 322 -14.92 -15.12 6.63
C LEU A 322 -14.23 -16.42 7.04
N THR A 323 -13.49 -16.35 8.14
CA THR A 323 -12.85 -17.52 8.77
C THR A 323 -13.59 -17.86 10.06
N ALA A 324 -13.58 -19.14 10.43
CA ALA A 324 -14.20 -19.59 11.68
C ALA A 324 -13.65 -18.79 12.88
N GLY A 325 -14.56 -18.31 13.74
CA GLY A 325 -14.22 -17.50 14.92
C GLY A 325 -14.21 -15.99 14.69
N ARG A 326 -14.48 -15.49 13.47
CA ARG A 326 -14.70 -14.06 13.21
C ARG A 326 -16.21 -13.77 13.14
N PRO A 327 -16.78 -12.99 14.08
CA PRO A 327 -18.19 -12.64 14.02
C PRO A 327 -18.49 -11.66 12.89
N VAL A 328 -19.72 -11.73 12.36
CA VAL A 328 -20.28 -10.71 11.48
C VAL A 328 -21.17 -9.81 12.35
N PHE A 329 -20.80 -8.54 12.49
CA PHE A 329 -21.55 -7.60 13.32
C PHE A 329 -22.78 -7.04 12.59
N ALA A 330 -22.68 -6.80 11.29
CA ALA A 330 -23.77 -6.33 10.45
C ALA A 330 -23.59 -6.83 9.00
N HIS A 331 -24.70 -6.98 8.29
CA HIS A 331 -24.69 -7.20 6.84
C HIS A 331 -24.58 -5.87 6.09
N PRO A 332 -24.13 -5.87 4.83
CA PRO A 332 -23.98 -4.65 4.02
C PRO A 332 -25.24 -3.79 4.00
N GLY A 333 -25.08 -2.48 4.18
CA GLY A 333 -26.18 -1.50 4.16
C GLY A 333 -27.33 -1.75 5.15
N ARG A 334 -27.18 -2.68 6.11
CA ARG A 334 -28.28 -3.10 6.98
C ARG A 334 -28.58 -2.06 8.06
N LYS A 335 -29.83 -1.58 8.10
CA LYS A 335 -30.36 -0.77 9.22
C LYS A 335 -30.25 -1.56 10.53
N GLY A 336 -29.71 -0.93 11.57
CA GLY A 336 -29.35 -1.59 12.83
C GLY A 336 -27.84 -1.90 12.95
N GLY A 337 -27.10 -1.83 11.83
CA GLY A 337 -25.65 -1.84 11.83
C GLY A 337 -25.05 -0.58 12.48
N PHE A 338 -23.74 -0.37 12.28
CA PHE A 338 -23.08 0.84 12.74
C PHE A 338 -23.61 2.08 12.02
N ARG A 339 -24.00 3.09 12.79
CA ARG A 339 -24.37 4.40 12.25
C ARG A 339 -23.09 5.19 11.95
N LEU A 340 -22.87 5.54 10.69
CA LEU A 340 -21.76 6.41 10.29
C LEU A 340 -21.86 7.75 11.00
N ARG A 341 -20.80 8.20 11.67
CA ARG A 341 -20.66 9.58 12.17
C ARG A 341 -19.34 10.14 11.67
N TYR A 342 -19.38 11.27 10.99
CA TYR A 342 -18.15 11.94 10.57
C TYR A 342 -17.46 12.59 11.77
N GLY A 343 -16.16 12.34 11.93
CA GLY A 343 -15.39 13.03 12.97
C GLY A 343 -14.04 12.40 13.27
N SER A 344 -13.22 13.19 13.95
CA SER A 344 -11.95 12.76 14.53
C SER A 344 -11.93 13.06 16.01
N SER A 345 -11.46 12.10 16.78
CA SER A 345 -11.25 12.12 18.21
C SER A 345 -9.74 12.04 18.48
N ARG A 346 -9.35 11.96 19.75
CA ARG A 346 -7.94 11.84 20.13
C ARG A 346 -7.33 10.48 19.78
N THR A 347 -8.17 9.48 19.51
CA THR A 347 -7.76 8.07 19.41
C THR A 347 -7.98 7.47 18.02
N ASN A 348 -8.85 8.05 17.19
CA ASN A 348 -9.06 7.63 15.80
C ASN A 348 -8.37 8.60 14.82
N GLY A 349 -8.27 8.23 13.55
CA GLY A 349 -7.39 8.90 12.58
C GLY A 349 -6.95 7.91 11.51
N LEU A 350 -5.64 7.84 11.25
CA LEU A 350 -5.01 6.99 10.23
C LEU A 350 -5.54 5.54 10.24
N ALA A 351 -6.47 5.23 9.35
CA ALA A 351 -7.16 3.94 9.20
C ALA A 351 -7.82 3.39 10.48
N ALA A 352 -8.09 4.26 11.46
CA ALA A 352 -8.73 3.90 12.73
C ALA A 352 -10.11 4.54 12.83
N ALA A 353 -11.10 3.75 13.23
CA ALA A 353 -12.47 4.18 13.46
C ALA A 353 -12.82 4.01 14.94
N ALA A 354 -13.56 4.99 15.47
CA ALA A 354 -13.91 4.98 16.89
C ALA A 354 -15.28 4.36 17.12
N PHE A 355 -15.38 3.56 18.18
CA PHE A 355 -16.60 2.90 18.61
C PHE A 355 -16.87 3.21 20.07
N HIS A 356 -18.14 3.20 20.45
CA HIS A 356 -18.52 3.43 21.83
C HIS A 356 -18.09 2.24 22.72
N PRO A 357 -17.46 2.47 23.89
CA PRO A 357 -17.03 1.39 24.78
C PRO A 357 -18.16 0.46 25.24
N ALA A 358 -19.41 0.94 25.30
CA ALA A 358 -20.55 0.07 25.58
C ALA A 358 -20.79 -0.93 24.44
N THR A 359 -20.65 -0.52 23.18
CA THR A 359 -20.76 -1.43 22.02
C THR A 359 -19.68 -2.51 22.07
N MET A 360 -18.45 -2.15 22.46
CA MET A 360 -17.36 -3.09 22.66
C MET A 360 -17.72 -4.20 23.67
N GLU A 361 -18.32 -3.83 24.81
CA GLU A 361 -18.75 -4.80 25.83
C GLU A 361 -19.97 -5.62 25.38
N ILE A 362 -21.00 -4.97 24.79
CA ILE A 362 -22.23 -5.64 24.34
C ILE A 362 -21.96 -6.63 23.19
N THR A 363 -20.93 -6.40 22.40
CA THR A 363 -20.46 -7.35 21.37
C THR A 363 -19.54 -8.43 21.94
N GLU A 364 -19.75 -8.82 23.20
CA GLU A 364 -19.01 -9.85 23.94
C GLU A 364 -17.48 -9.62 23.95
N GLY A 365 -17.04 -8.37 23.82
CA GLY A 365 -15.61 -8.04 23.77
C GLY A 365 -14.89 -8.45 22.49
N PHE A 366 -15.59 -8.90 21.45
CA PHE A 366 -14.97 -9.16 20.14
C PHE A 366 -14.42 -7.86 19.52
N ILE A 367 -15.14 -6.75 19.70
CA ILE A 367 -14.61 -5.43 19.40
C ILE A 367 -13.89 -4.92 20.64
N ALA A 368 -12.57 -4.83 20.56
CA ALA A 368 -11.71 -4.31 21.61
C ALA A 368 -10.80 -3.21 21.07
N THR A 369 -10.12 -2.49 21.96
CA THR A 369 -9.11 -1.51 21.50
C THR A 369 -7.99 -2.25 20.77
N GLY A 370 -7.78 -1.91 19.49
CA GLY A 370 -6.80 -2.57 18.63
C GLY A 370 -7.35 -3.72 17.78
N THR A 371 -8.62 -4.12 17.93
CA THR A 371 -9.22 -5.13 17.05
C THR A 371 -9.27 -4.60 15.61
N GLN A 372 -8.71 -5.36 14.67
CA GLN A 372 -8.90 -5.06 13.25
C GLN A 372 -10.27 -5.57 12.79
N LEU A 373 -11.11 -4.65 12.34
CA LEU A 373 -12.39 -4.93 11.72
C LEU A 373 -12.26 -4.81 10.19
N LYS A 374 -12.93 -5.69 9.45
CA LYS A 374 -13.20 -5.44 8.04
C LYS A 374 -14.50 -4.68 7.94
N VAL A 375 -14.49 -3.58 7.20
CA VAL A 375 -15.67 -2.73 7.01
C VAL A 375 -15.99 -2.65 5.52
N GLU A 376 -17.25 -2.35 5.24
CA GLU A 376 -17.77 -2.24 3.88
C GLU A 376 -17.36 -0.92 3.23
N TYR A 377 -17.42 0.17 3.99
CA TYR A 377 -17.25 1.54 3.51
C TYR A 377 -16.74 2.45 4.65
N PRO A 378 -15.88 3.46 4.41
CA PRO A 378 -15.21 3.82 3.15
C PRO A 378 -13.88 3.07 2.91
N MET A 379 -13.41 2.30 3.89
CA MET A 379 -12.11 1.62 3.88
C MET A 379 -12.27 0.10 3.92
N LYS A 380 -11.27 -0.67 3.49
CA LYS A 380 -11.35 -2.17 3.50
C LYS A 380 -11.21 -2.77 4.90
N GLY A 381 -10.64 -2.03 5.84
CA GLY A 381 -10.49 -2.44 7.21
C GLY A 381 -10.06 -1.30 8.09
N THR A 382 -10.39 -1.40 9.36
CA THR A 382 -10.13 -0.36 10.34
C THR A 382 -9.66 -0.97 11.66
N VAL A 383 -8.89 -0.21 12.43
CA VAL A 383 -8.59 -0.57 13.81
C VAL A 383 -9.59 0.10 14.74
N SER A 384 -10.24 -0.66 15.62
CA SER A 384 -11.20 -0.12 16.58
C SER A 384 -10.50 0.56 17.75
N VAL A 385 -10.94 1.79 18.04
CA VAL A 385 -10.49 2.60 19.18
C VAL A 385 -11.69 3.16 19.95
N PRO A 386 -11.55 3.47 21.24
CA PRO A 386 -12.69 3.91 22.04
C PRO A 386 -12.98 5.41 21.82
N CYS A 387 -14.28 5.75 21.75
CA CYS A 387 -14.78 7.12 21.89
C CYS A 387 -16.08 7.09 22.72
N ASP A 388 -16.08 7.72 23.89
CA ASP A 388 -17.18 7.71 24.87
C ASP A 388 -18.16 8.89 24.71
N SER A 389 -17.93 9.78 23.74
CA SER A 389 -18.82 10.92 23.46
C SER A 389 -19.84 10.65 22.34
N ILE A 390 -19.70 9.54 21.61
CA ILE A 390 -20.63 9.13 20.55
C ILE A 390 -21.73 8.20 21.09
N HIS A 391 -22.78 7.93 20.32
CA HIS A 391 -23.89 7.12 20.81
C HIS A 391 -23.52 5.63 20.89
N GLY A 392 -23.85 5.00 22.03
CA GLY A 392 -23.70 3.56 22.23
C GLY A 392 -24.78 2.72 21.56
N PRO A 393 -24.82 1.40 21.84
CA PRO A 393 -25.79 0.51 21.23
C PRO A 393 -27.18 0.73 21.85
N VAL A 394 -28.22 0.37 21.10
CA VAL A 394 -29.59 0.26 21.59
C VAL A 394 -29.94 -1.22 21.64
N VAL A 395 -30.32 -1.70 22.81
CA VAL A 395 -30.58 -3.12 23.07
C VAL A 395 -32.00 -3.33 23.59
N ARG A 396 -32.57 -4.49 23.29
CA ARG A 396 -33.73 -5.06 23.99
C ARG A 396 -33.22 -6.07 25.02
N LEU A 397 -33.64 -5.92 26.27
CA LEU A 397 -33.32 -6.86 27.34
C LEU A 397 -34.33 -8.03 27.37
N GLU A 398 -34.01 -9.11 28.07
CA GLU A 398 -34.89 -10.30 28.22
C GLU A 398 -36.28 -9.96 28.78
N ASP A 399 -36.41 -8.90 29.57
CA ASP A 399 -37.69 -8.42 30.11
C ASP A 399 -38.55 -7.64 29.09
N GLY A 400 -38.03 -7.45 27.87
CA GLY A 400 -38.66 -6.72 26.78
C GLY A 400 -38.44 -5.20 26.81
N SER A 401 -37.74 -4.66 27.80
CA SER A 401 -37.38 -3.24 27.85
C SER A 401 -36.35 -2.89 26.77
N VAL A 402 -36.40 -1.66 26.29
CA VAL A 402 -35.47 -1.13 25.28
C VAL A 402 -34.72 0.06 25.88
N GLU A 403 -33.39 -0.01 25.86
CA GLU A 403 -32.50 1.00 26.45
C GLU A 403 -31.33 1.30 25.50
N ARG A 404 -30.95 2.57 25.41
CA ARG A 404 -29.66 2.97 24.80
C ARG A 404 -28.58 2.95 25.87
N ILE A 405 -27.51 2.21 25.62
CA ILE A 405 -26.43 2.01 26.59
C ILE A 405 -25.29 2.99 26.33
N ASP A 406 -25.30 4.12 27.04
CA ASP A 406 -24.33 5.21 26.83
C ASP A 406 -23.11 5.14 27.77
N THR A 407 -22.93 4.06 28.55
CA THR A 407 -21.72 3.87 29.38
C THR A 407 -21.24 2.44 29.39
N ARG A 408 -19.92 2.26 29.52
CA ARG A 408 -19.29 0.94 29.67
C ARG A 408 -19.77 0.21 30.93
N ASP A 409 -19.94 0.94 32.04
CA ASP A 409 -20.37 0.33 33.30
C ASP A 409 -21.81 -0.19 33.22
N ARG A 410 -22.71 0.54 32.54
CA ARG A 410 -24.06 0.04 32.27
C ARG A 410 -24.02 -1.19 31.37
N ALA A 411 -23.19 -1.18 30.31
CA ALA A 411 -23.05 -2.32 29.41
C ALA A 411 -22.67 -3.61 30.16
N LYS A 412 -21.70 -3.54 31.07
CA LYS A 412 -21.30 -4.69 31.91
C LYS A 412 -22.38 -5.22 32.83
N GLN A 413 -23.33 -4.37 33.24
CA GLN A 413 -24.43 -4.79 34.11
C GLN A 413 -25.52 -5.53 33.35
N VAL A 414 -25.66 -5.28 32.05
CA VAL A 414 -26.79 -5.80 31.26
C VAL A 414 -26.38 -6.78 30.18
N VAL A 415 -25.08 -6.96 29.92
CA VAL A 415 -24.59 -7.78 28.79
C VAL A 415 -25.17 -9.20 28.80
N ASP A 416 -25.29 -9.81 29.99
CA ASP A 416 -25.85 -11.14 30.16
C ASP A 416 -27.39 -11.18 30.00
N ASP A 417 -28.06 -10.02 30.08
CA ASP A 417 -29.52 -9.86 29.98
C ASP A 417 -29.96 -9.32 28.61
N VAL A 418 -29.05 -9.19 27.63
CA VAL A 418 -29.38 -8.70 26.28
C VAL A 418 -30.02 -9.82 25.45
N ASP A 419 -31.27 -9.60 25.04
CA ASP A 419 -32.01 -10.49 24.13
C ASP A 419 -31.74 -10.14 22.65
N GLU A 420 -31.71 -8.85 22.31
CA GLU A 420 -31.44 -8.42 20.92
C GLU A 420 -30.72 -7.07 20.88
N ILE A 421 -29.69 -6.97 20.05
CA ILE A 421 -29.06 -5.68 19.71
C ILE A 421 -29.83 -5.07 18.53
N LEU A 422 -30.56 -3.99 18.78
CA LEU A 422 -31.38 -3.31 17.77
C LEU A 422 -30.53 -2.37 16.90
N PHE A 423 -29.58 -1.68 17.52
CA PHE A 423 -28.62 -0.79 16.86
C PHE A 423 -27.25 -0.94 17.51
N LEU A 424 -26.20 -1.09 16.70
CA LEU A 424 -24.83 -1.21 17.22
C LEU A 424 -24.26 0.13 17.76
N GLY A 425 -24.89 1.25 17.43
CA GLY A 425 -24.42 2.59 17.82
C GLY A 425 -23.54 3.22 16.74
N ASP A 426 -22.77 4.23 17.14
CA ASP A 426 -21.97 5.03 16.22
C ASP A 426 -20.65 4.35 15.84
N MET A 427 -20.25 4.52 14.58
CA MET A 427 -18.88 4.37 14.10
C MET A 427 -18.37 5.73 13.65
N LEU A 428 -17.42 6.29 14.41
CA LEU A 428 -16.82 7.58 14.13
C LEU A 428 -15.70 7.43 13.11
N VAL A 429 -15.90 7.98 11.92
CA VAL A 429 -14.98 7.85 10.79
C VAL A 429 -14.39 9.23 10.42
N PRO A 430 -13.06 9.37 10.35
CA PRO A 430 -12.44 10.60 9.89
C PRO A 430 -12.74 10.87 8.42
N TYR A 431 -12.95 12.14 8.06
CA TYR A 431 -13.12 12.55 6.66
C TYR A 431 -11.95 12.11 5.77
N GLY A 432 -10.73 12.11 6.29
CA GLY A 432 -9.52 11.71 5.55
C GLY A 432 -9.60 10.31 4.95
N GLU A 433 -10.33 9.38 5.57
CA GLU A 433 -10.49 8.01 5.07
C GLU A 433 -11.28 7.95 3.76
N PHE A 434 -12.23 8.86 3.55
CA PHE A 434 -12.98 8.94 2.30
C PHE A 434 -12.09 9.48 1.18
N VAL A 435 -11.32 10.53 1.48
CA VAL A 435 -10.37 11.13 0.53
C VAL A 435 -9.28 10.14 0.12
N GLU A 436 -8.67 9.46 1.10
CA GLU A 436 -7.58 8.51 0.84
C GLU A 436 -8.04 7.31 0.01
N ASN A 437 -9.24 6.79 0.29
CA ASN A 437 -9.79 5.64 -0.43
C ASN A 437 -10.55 6.03 -1.72
N GLY A 438 -10.63 7.33 -2.05
CA GLY A 438 -11.33 7.83 -3.23
C GLY A 438 -12.82 7.49 -3.22
N LYS A 439 -13.46 7.61 -2.05
CA LYS A 439 -14.88 7.27 -1.83
C LYS A 439 -15.69 8.54 -1.59
N ASP A 440 -16.91 8.56 -2.12
CA ASP A 440 -17.85 9.66 -1.94
C ASP A 440 -18.37 9.79 -0.51
N LEU A 441 -18.77 11.00 -0.13
CA LEU A 441 -19.42 11.20 1.15
C LEU A 441 -20.85 10.69 1.10
N LEU A 442 -21.19 9.82 2.03
CA LEU A 442 -22.58 9.44 2.29
C LEU A 442 -23.32 10.58 3.01
N PRO A 443 -24.64 10.67 2.87
CA PRO A 443 -25.44 11.60 3.67
C PRO A 443 -25.15 11.42 5.17
N SER A 444 -24.72 12.51 5.82
CA SER A 444 -24.48 12.48 7.27
C SER A 444 -25.80 12.24 8.01
N PRO A 445 -25.84 11.42 9.07
CA PRO A 445 -26.96 11.48 9.98
C PRO A 445 -26.96 12.84 10.70
N TYR A 446 -28.13 13.19 11.24
CA TYR A 446 -28.27 14.36 12.08
C TYR A 446 -27.65 14.08 13.46
N VAL A 447 -26.65 14.88 13.83
CA VAL A 447 -25.81 14.73 15.03
C VAL A 447 -25.65 16.07 15.74
N GLU A 448 -25.21 16.02 16.99
CA GLU A 448 -25.09 17.21 17.84
C GLU A 448 -24.16 18.27 17.23
N GLU A 449 -23.08 17.87 16.55
CA GLU A 449 -22.13 18.78 15.91
C GLU A 449 -22.77 19.58 14.78
N TRP A 450 -23.67 18.96 14.02
CA TRP A 450 -24.44 19.64 12.97
C TRP A 450 -25.52 20.53 13.59
N TRP A 451 -26.32 19.99 14.52
CA TRP A 451 -27.34 20.76 15.22
C TRP A 451 -26.77 22.03 15.87
N GLN A 452 -25.57 21.95 16.45
CA GLN A 452 -24.89 23.10 17.03
C GLN A 452 -24.66 24.21 15.99
N LYS A 453 -24.26 23.86 14.76
CA LYS A 453 -24.04 24.84 13.69
C LYS A 453 -25.34 25.50 13.23
N GLU A 454 -26.40 24.72 13.06
CA GLU A 454 -27.72 25.27 12.73
C GLU A 454 -28.24 26.20 13.83
N LEU A 455 -27.99 25.86 15.10
CA LEU A 455 -28.34 26.72 16.22
C LEU A 455 -27.54 28.03 16.23
N GLU A 456 -26.23 27.97 15.98
CA GLU A 456 -25.37 29.14 15.88
C GLU A 456 -25.87 30.09 14.77
N GLU A 457 -26.15 29.56 13.58
CA GLU A 457 -26.70 30.32 12.44
C GLU A 457 -28.07 30.95 12.76
N ALA A 458 -28.97 30.18 13.38
CA ALA A 458 -30.29 30.69 13.76
C ALA A 458 -30.21 31.83 14.79
N LEU A 459 -29.25 31.76 15.73
CA LEU A 459 -29.03 32.81 16.72
C LEU A 459 -28.41 34.08 16.09
N GLU A 460 -27.55 33.94 15.09
CA GLU A 460 -26.97 35.07 14.35
C GLU A 460 -28.01 35.76 13.46
N GLY A 461 -28.84 34.99 12.73
CA GLY A 461 -29.94 35.52 11.92
C GLY A 461 -30.94 36.33 12.75
N ASN A 462 -31.33 35.82 13.91
CA ASN A 462 -32.22 36.55 14.83
C ASN A 462 -31.61 37.84 15.41
N ARG A 463 -30.27 37.92 15.52
CA ARG A 463 -29.58 39.15 15.96
C ARG A 463 -29.51 40.21 14.86
N GLN A 464 -29.41 39.81 13.61
CA GLN A 464 -29.45 40.74 12.46
C GLN A 464 -30.85 41.29 12.20
N GLU A 465 -31.91 40.53 12.50
CA GLU A 465 -33.30 41.02 12.39
C GLU A 465 -33.73 41.93 13.56
N ALA A 466 -33.04 41.85 14.70
CA ALA A 466 -33.36 42.61 15.92
C ALA A 466 -32.55 43.90 16.12
N GLY A 467 -31.57 44.19 15.26
CA GLY A 467 -30.77 45.42 15.25
C GLY A 467 -31.10 46.28 14.04
#